data_AF-A0AAW1X5G6-F1
#
_entry.id   AF-A0AAW1X5G6-F1
#
_cell.length_a   1.000
_cell.length_b   1.000
_cell.length_c   1.000
_cell.angle_alpha   90.00
_cell.angle_beta   90.00
_cell.angle_gamma   90.00
#
_symmetry.space_group_name_H-M   'P 1'
#
loop_
_entity.id
_entity.type
_entity.pdbx_description
1 polymer ?
#
loop_
_entity_poly.entity_id
_entity_poly.type
_entity_poly.pdbx_seq_one_letter_code
_entity_poly.pdbx_strand_id
1 'polypeptide(L)' 'MEAVPGQSSKAAMELSELVRCPVKVQRCAGRVVQTELVVQIDQRDVVPGDIIIFEPRDLFPGDMRLLSSKHLVVS' A
#
# COMPACT_ATOMS: atom_id res chain seq x y z
N MET A 1 10.30 -27.06 20.84
CA MET A 1 11.49 -26.19 20.84
C MET A 1 11.09 -25.00 19.97
N GLU A 2 10.54 -23.94 20.58
CA GLU A 2 10.23 -22.72 19.81
C GLU A 2 11.53 -21.98 19.52
N ALA A 3 11.75 -21.65 18.25
CA ALA A 3 12.88 -20.84 17.85
C ALA A 3 12.69 -19.43 18.41
N VAL A 4 13.57 -19.01 19.33
CA VAL A 4 13.62 -17.63 19.78
C VAL A 4 13.97 -16.77 18.56
N PRO A 5 13.10 -15.84 18.13
CA PRO A 5 13.35 -15.05 16.94
C PRO A 5 14.59 -14.17 17.19
N GLY A 6 15.61 -14.28 16.35
CA GLY A 6 16.77 -13.38 16.39
C GLY A 6 16.35 -11.91 16.24
N GLN A 7 17.22 -10.96 16.57
CA GLN A 7 16.91 -9.51 16.45
C GLN A 7 16.37 -9.12 15.06
N SER A 8 16.82 -9.81 14.00
CA SER A 8 16.31 -9.67 12.63
C SER A 8 14.81 -10.00 12.49
N SER A 9 14.34 -11.08 13.09
CA SER A 9 12.92 -11.46 13.00
C SER A 9 12.01 -10.57 13.84
N LYS A 10 12.49 -10.01 14.95
CA LYS A 10 11.71 -9.04 15.73
C LYS A 10 11.53 -7.72 14.94
N ALA A 11 12.61 -7.21 14.36
CA ALA A 11 12.55 -6.02 13.50
C ALA A 11 11.65 -6.23 12.28
N ALA A 12 11.71 -7.41 11.65
CA ALA A 12 10.83 -7.74 10.53
C ALA A 12 9.35 -7.77 10.92
N MET A 13 9.01 -8.32 12.10
CA MET A 13 7.64 -8.32 12.60
C MET A 13 7.14 -6.91 12.91
N GLU A 14 7.93 -6.11 13.63
CA GLU A 14 7.56 -4.73 13.97
C GLU A 14 7.41 -3.86 12.71
N LEU A 15 8.31 -4.01 11.73
CA LEU A 15 8.19 -3.33 10.45
C LEU A 15 6.91 -3.72 9.71
N SER A 16 6.57 -5.02 9.68
CA SER A 16 5.38 -5.52 8.99
C SER A 16 4.06 -5.01 9.58
N GLU A 17 4.03 -4.74 10.88
CA GLU A 17 2.88 -4.12 11.55
C GLU A 17 2.84 -2.60 11.28
N LEU A 18 3.99 -1.94 11.25
CA LEU A 18 4.07 -0.49 11.00
C LEU A 18 3.62 -0.09 9.59
N VAL A 19 3.87 -0.94 8.59
CA VAL A 19 3.46 -0.67 7.19
C VAL A 19 2.03 -1.12 6.89
N ARG A 20 1.38 -1.84 7.80
CA ARG A 20 0.03 -2.37 7.59
C ARG A 20 -0.99 -1.24 7.62
N CYS A 21 -1.44 -0.82 6.44
CA CYS A 21 -2.40 0.24 6.27
C CYS A 21 -3.43 -0.10 5.18
N PRO A 22 -4.66 0.42 5.26
CA PRO A 22 -5.56 0.40 4.13
C PRO A 22 -5.04 1.29 3.02
N VAL A 23 -5.09 0.80 1.78
CA VAL A 23 -4.59 1.50 0.58
C VAL A 23 -5.75 1.79 -0.35
N LYS A 24 -5.87 3.04 -0.81
CA LYS A 24 -6.83 3.44 -1.84
C LYS A 24 -6.23 3.18 -3.22
N VAL A 25 -6.79 2.22 -3.94
CA VAL A 25 -6.40 1.90 -5.32
C VAL A 25 -7.50 2.31 -6.29
N GLN A 26 -7.09 2.86 -7.43
CA GLN A 26 -7.97 3.08 -8.58
C GLN A 26 -7.89 1.84 -9.47
N ARG A 27 -9.00 1.12 -9.59
CA ARG A 27 -9.12 -0.09 -10.42
C ARG A 27 -10.33 0.02 -11.34
N CYS A 28 -10.29 -0.66 -12.47
CA CYS A 28 -11.44 -0.75 -13.37
C CYS A 28 -12.38 -1.88 -12.94
N ALA A 29 -13.68 -1.63 -12.99
CA ALA A 29 -14.71 -2.64 -12.79
C ALA A 29 -15.65 -2.69 -14.00
N GLY A 30 -16.18 -3.87 -14.29
CA GLY A 30 -17.11 -4.11 -15.41
C GLY A 30 -16.46 -4.78 -16.62
N ARG A 31 -17.20 -5.68 -17.27
CA ARG A 31 -16.71 -6.48 -18.43
C ARG A 31 -16.96 -5.83 -19.78
N VAL A 32 -17.97 -4.96 -19.89
CA VAL A 32 -18.41 -4.35 -21.15
C VAL A 32 -18.13 -2.84 -21.14
N VAL A 33 -18.43 -2.17 -20.02
CA VAL A 33 -18.02 -0.80 -19.74
C VAL A 33 -17.07 -0.86 -18.56
N GLN A 34 -15.84 -0.38 -18.75
CA GLN A 34 -14.87 -0.23 -17.67
C GLN A 34 -15.13 1.09 -16.98
N THR A 35 -15.61 1.01 -15.74
CA THR A 35 -15.75 2.19 -14.88
C THR A 35 -14.58 2.21 -13.91
N GLU A 36 -13.90 3.37 -13.81
CA GLU A 36 -12.88 3.58 -12.79
C GLU A 36 -13.54 3.67 -11.42
N LEU A 37 -13.08 2.85 -10.48
CA LEU A 37 -13.56 2.81 -9.11
C LEU A 37 -12.37 2.96 -8.17
N VAL A 38 -12.50 3.85 -7.20
CA VAL A 38 -11.58 3.92 -6.06
C VAL A 38 -12.07 2.92 -5.01
N VAL A 39 -11.23 1.94 -4.69
CA VAL A 39 -11.51 0.92 -3.68
C VAL A 39 -10.43 0.93 -2.62
N GLN A 40 -10.82 0.59 -1.39
CA GLN A 40 -9.90 0.46 -0.27
C GLN A 40 -9.59 -1.02 -0.05
N ILE A 41 -8.31 -1.38 -0.09
CA ILE A 41 -7.81 -2.75 0.06
C ILE A 41 -6.75 -2.83 1.16
N ASP A 42 -6.42 -4.04 1.62
CA ASP A 42 -5.25 -4.23 2.50
C ASP A 42 -3.97 -4.06 1.66
N GLN A 43 -2.92 -3.52 2.28
CA GLN A 43 -1.60 -3.40 1.66
C GLN A 43 -1.13 -4.70 0.98
N ARG A 44 -1.43 -5.86 1.57
CA ARG A 44 -1.01 -7.18 1.06
C ARG A 44 -1.66 -7.55 -0.27
N ASP A 45 -2.77 -6.90 -0.62
CA ASP A 45 -3.51 -7.12 -1.87
C ASP A 45 -3.12 -6.14 -2.99
N VAL A 46 -2.16 -5.24 -2.72
CA VAL A 46 -1.58 -4.34 -3.72
C VAL A 46 -0.69 -5.14 -4.66
N VAL A 47 -0.88 -4.93 -5.96
CA VAL A 47 -0.09 -5.61 -7.00
C VAL A 47 0.70 -4.60 -7.85
N PRO A 48 1.86 -4.99 -8.41
CA PRO A 48 2.57 -4.15 -9.36
C PRO A 48 1.66 -3.75 -10.52
N GLY A 49 1.57 -2.45 -10.78
CA GLY A 49 0.69 -1.88 -11.80
C GLY A 49 -0.59 -1.24 -11.25
N ASP A 50 -0.90 -1.41 -9.95
CA ASP A 50 -1.97 -0.63 -9.30
C ASP A 50 -1.67 0.88 -9.33
N ILE A 51 -2.71 1.68 -9.55
CA ILE A 51 -2.66 3.13 -9.39
C ILE A 51 -3.16 3.45 -7.98
N ILE A 52 -2.31 4.04 -7.15
CA ILE A 52 -2.62 4.36 -5.75
C ILE A 52 -2.89 5.84 -5.59
N ILE A 53 -3.98 6.16 -4.90
CA ILE A 53 -4.41 7.53 -4.61
C ILE A 53 -4.07 7.84 -3.16
N PHE A 54 -3.28 8.90 -2.94
CA PHE A 54 -2.85 9.32 -1.62
C PHE A 54 -3.61 10.55 -1.15
N GLU A 55 -4.01 10.52 0.11
CA GLU A 55 -4.44 11.67 0.88
C GLU A 55 -3.38 12.07 1.93
N PRO A 56 -3.43 13.30 2.46
CA PRO A 56 -2.54 13.68 3.55
C PRO A 56 -2.66 12.70 4.72
N ARG A 57 -1.50 12.26 5.23
CA ARG A 57 -1.32 11.29 6.32
C ARG A 57 -1.41 9.81 5.92
N ASP A 58 -1.63 9.50 4.64
CA ASP A 58 -1.51 8.12 4.17
C ASP A 58 -0.05 7.66 4.23
N LEU A 59 0.14 6.38 4.55
CA LEU A 59 1.44 5.72 4.54
C LEU A 59 1.72 5.12 3.16
N PHE A 60 2.98 5.15 2.74
CA PHE A 60 3.40 4.47 1.51
C PHE A 60 3.43 2.96 1.76
N PRO A 61 2.64 2.15 1.04
CA PRO A 61 2.63 0.69 1.19
C PRO A 61 3.87 -0.01 0.62
N GLY A 62 4.79 0.74 -0.01
CA GLY A 62 6.03 0.23 -0.60
C GLY A 62 6.64 1.23 -1.58
N ASP A 63 7.58 0.77 -2.39
CA ASP A 63 8.20 1.60 -3.44
C ASP A 63 7.19 1.95 -4.53
N MET A 64 7.13 3.23 -4.90
CA MET A 64 6.20 3.71 -5.91
C MET A 64 6.80 4.68 -6.91
N ARG A 65 6.24 4.66 -8.11
CA ARG A 65 6.47 5.67 -9.13
C ARG A 65 5.40 6.76 -9.02
N LEU A 66 5.81 7.98 -8.68
CA LEU A 66 4.92 9.13 -8.66
C LEU A 66 4.44 9.46 -10.09
N LEU A 67 3.12 9.44 -10.31
CA LEU A 67 2.50 9.79 -11.60
C LEU A 67 2.10 11.26 -11.66
N SER A 68 1.53 11.79 -10.59
CA SER A 68 1.11 13.19 -10.45
C SER A 68 1.08 13.58 -8.98
N SER A 69 1.30 14.86 -8.68
CA SER A 69 1.17 15.40 -7.33
C SER A 69 0.84 16.89 -7.33
N LYS A 70 0.26 17.36 -6.23
CA LYS A 70 0.09 18.78 -5.93
C LYS A 70 0.78 19.08 -4.59
N HIS A 71 2.05 19.47 -4.66
CA HIS A 71 2.88 19.78 -3.48
C HIS A 71 2.97 18.64 -2.46
N LEU A 72 3.24 17.42 -2.93
CA LEU A 72 3.47 16.27 -2.06
C LEU A 72 4.81 16.41 -1.33
N VAL A 73 4.77 16.28 0.00
CA VAL A 73 5.96 16.21 0.87
C VAL A 73 5.83 14.94 1.70
N VAL A 74 6.92 14.19 1.81
CA VAL A 74 7.02 12.93 2.56
C VAL A 74 8.17 13.04 3.57
N SER A 75 8.04 12.36 4.71
CA SER A 75 8.95 12.45 5.87
C SER A 75 9.42 11.09 6.32
#